data_AF-A0A967MII1-F1
#
_entry.id   AF-A0A967MII1-F1
#
_cell.length_a   1.000
_cell.length_b   1.000
_cell.length_c   1.000
_cell.angle_alpha   90.00
_cell.angle_beta   90.00
_cell.angle_gamma   90.00
#
_symmetry.space_group_name_H-M   'P 1'
#
loop_
_entity.id
_entity.type
_entity.pdbx_description
1 polymer ?
#
loop_
_entity_poly.entity_id
_entity_poly.type
_entity_poly.pdbx_seq_one_letter_code
_entity_poly.pdbx_strand_id
1 'polypeptide(L)'
;MIVDERLAERFWGDESPLGRRMFRPNNAEDLVTPNAETDWLTVVGVVGDIKLRGLVETDDRVGAYYFPFTQEIWGGVSFVIRAATDPHGLIPSLRREIA
;
A
#
# COMPACT_ATOMS: atom_id res chain seq x y z
N MET A 1 9.66 -2.81 -0.84
CA MET A 1 8.18 -2.75 -0.96
C MET A 1 7.58 -4.13 -0.74
N ILE A 2 6.30 -4.17 -0.40
CA ILE A 2 5.43 -5.36 -0.50
C ILE A 2 4.39 -5.06 -1.59
N VAL A 3 3.98 -6.05 -2.38
CA VAL A 3 3.01 -5.90 -3.49
C VAL A 3 1.79 -6.81 -3.26
N ASP A 4 0.65 -6.52 -3.89
CA ASP A 4 -0.47 -7.47 -3.93
C ASP A 4 -0.33 -8.51 -5.06
N GLU A 5 -1.13 -9.58 -4.98
CA GLU A 5 -1.17 -10.69 -5.95
C GLU A 5 -1.44 -10.17 -7.37
N ARG A 6 -2.45 -9.32 -7.56
CA ARG A 6 -2.74 -8.69 -8.86
C ARG A 6 -1.58 -7.87 -9.44
N LEU A 7 -0.81 -7.14 -8.62
CA LEU A 7 0.40 -6.45 -9.09
C LEU A 7 1.53 -7.46 -9.40
N ALA A 8 1.65 -8.53 -8.63
CA ALA A 8 2.64 -9.59 -8.87
C ALA A 8 2.39 -10.31 -10.20
N GLU A 9 1.17 -10.81 -10.42
CA GLU A 9 0.75 -11.49 -11.66
C GLU A 9 0.97 -10.59 -12.88
N ARG A 10 0.61 -9.30 -12.79
CA ARG A 10 0.72 -8.39 -13.94
C ARG A 10 2.16 -8.11 -14.38
N PHE A 11 3.09 -7.98 -13.43
CA PHE A 11 4.47 -7.58 -13.74
C PHE A 11 5.44 -8.77 -13.88
N TRP A 12 5.09 -9.95 -13.35
CA TRP A 12 5.96 -11.13 -13.37
C TRP A 12 5.26 -12.46 -13.72
N GLY A 13 3.92 -12.49 -13.81
CA GLY A 13 3.18 -13.69 -14.19
C GLY A 13 3.38 -14.85 -13.21
N ASP A 14 3.67 -16.04 -13.73
CA ASP A 14 4.02 -17.22 -12.94
C ASP A 14 5.40 -17.11 -12.23
N GLU A 15 6.21 -16.08 -12.54
CA GLU A 15 7.53 -15.92 -11.94
C GLU A 15 7.50 -15.21 -10.59
N SER A 16 8.17 -15.78 -9.57
CA SER A 16 8.22 -15.18 -8.24
C SER A 16 8.81 -13.76 -8.25
N PRO A 17 8.09 -12.75 -7.72
CA PRO A 17 8.52 -11.36 -7.71
C PRO A 17 9.54 -11.06 -6.61
N LEU A 18 9.73 -11.97 -5.65
CA LEU A 18 10.59 -11.75 -4.48
C LEU A 18 12.06 -11.53 -4.90
N GLY A 19 12.68 -10.48 -4.36
CA GLY A 19 14.04 -10.07 -4.72
C GLY A 19 14.15 -9.29 -6.03
N ARG A 20 13.07 -9.18 -6.82
CA ARG A 20 13.04 -8.34 -8.04
C ARG A 20 12.88 -6.86 -7.66
N ARG A 21 13.14 -5.98 -8.64
CA ARG A 21 13.04 -4.53 -8.49
C ARG A 21 11.80 -3.99 -9.20
N MET A 22 11.16 -3.03 -8.56
CA MET A 22 10.06 -2.21 -9.07
C MET A 22 10.23 -0.79 -8.52
N PHE A 23 9.61 0.21 -9.10
CA PHE A 23 9.66 1.59 -8.62
C PHE A 23 8.26 2.10 -8.24
N ARG A 24 8.20 3.15 -7.43
CA ARG A 24 6.96 3.88 -7.14
C ARG A 24 6.75 4.91 -8.26
N PRO A 25 5.76 4.76 -9.15
CA PRO A 25 5.55 5.72 -10.23
C PRO A 25 4.97 7.04 -9.68
N ASN A 26 5.20 8.14 -10.39
CA ASN A 26 4.72 9.47 -9.97
C ASN A 26 3.24 9.73 -10.32
N ASN A 27 2.68 8.95 -11.24
CA ASN A 27 1.27 8.93 -11.63
C ASN A 27 0.87 7.50 -12.05
N ALA A 28 -0.36 7.30 -12.53
CA ALA A 28 -0.85 5.98 -12.95
C ALA A 28 -0.46 5.56 -14.38
N GLU A 29 0.20 6.43 -15.15
CA GLU A 29 0.58 6.19 -16.55
C GLU A 29 2.07 5.78 -16.65
N ASP A 30 2.94 6.32 -15.80
CA ASP A 30 4.38 6.05 -15.72
C ASP A 30 4.76 4.65 -15.17
N LEU A 31 3.79 3.75 -14.99
CA LEU A 31 3.96 2.41 -14.39
C LEU A 31 5.00 1.50 -15.08
N VAL A 32 5.37 1.80 -16.33
CA VAL A 32 6.34 1.04 -17.13
C VAL A 32 7.47 1.90 -17.71
N THR A 33 7.51 3.19 -17.37
CA THR A 33 8.40 4.19 -17.99
C THR A 33 9.37 4.78 -16.96
N PRO A 34 10.42 4.05 -16.56
CA PRO A 34 11.43 4.57 -15.64
C PRO A 34 12.22 5.72 -16.29
N ASN A 35 12.49 6.75 -15.49
CA ASN A 35 13.34 7.88 -15.84
C ASN A 35 14.69 7.83 -15.08
N ALA A 36 15.56 8.82 -15.30
CA ALA A 36 16.88 8.88 -14.65
C ALA A 36 16.84 9.09 -13.12
N GLU A 37 15.70 9.51 -12.57
CA GLU A 37 15.48 9.81 -11.15
C GLU A 37 14.69 8.69 -10.44
N THR A 38 14.44 7.58 -11.13
CA THR A 38 13.60 6.49 -10.65
C THR A 38 14.31 5.66 -9.57
N ASP A 39 13.81 5.74 -8.33
CA ASP A 39 14.28 4.88 -7.24
C ASP A 39 13.72 3.45 -7.38
N TRP A 40 14.64 2.48 -7.35
CA TRP A 40 14.39 1.09 -7.70
C TRP A 40 14.39 0.21 -6.45
N LEU A 41 13.20 -0.07 -5.95
CA LEU A 41 12.96 -0.68 -4.65
C LEU A 41 12.76 -2.19 -4.81
N THR A 42 13.30 -2.97 -3.87
CA THR A 42 13.19 -4.44 -3.89
C THR A 42 11.82 -4.90 -3.38
N VAL A 43 11.21 -5.87 -4.05
CA VAL A 43 10.02 -6.59 -3.56
C VAL A 43 10.45 -7.62 -2.52
N VAL A 44 9.96 -7.49 -1.29
CA VAL A 44 10.33 -8.35 -0.14
C VAL A 44 9.15 -9.16 0.43
N GLY A 45 7.97 -9.06 -0.20
CA GLY A 45 6.79 -9.82 0.16
C GLY A 45 5.66 -9.61 -0.84
N VAL A 46 4.73 -10.57 -0.87
CA VAL A 46 3.45 -10.51 -1.60
C VAL A 46 2.32 -10.69 -0.58
N VAL A 47 1.19 -10.03 -0.79
CA VAL A 47 -0.04 -10.18 0.02
C VAL A 47 -1.26 -10.35 -0.89
N GLY A 48 -2.35 -10.89 -0.35
CA GLY A 48 -3.60 -11.02 -1.10
C GLY A 48 -4.22 -9.68 -1.51
N ASP A 49 -4.98 -9.70 -2.60
CA ASP A 49 -5.59 -8.53 -3.26
C ASP A 49 -6.23 -7.49 -2.32
N ILE A 50 -5.82 -6.22 -2.47
CA ILE A 50 -6.11 -5.17 -1.51
C ILE A 50 -7.28 -4.27 -1.98
N LYS A 51 -8.44 -4.41 -1.33
CA LYS A 51 -9.59 -3.51 -1.51
C LYS A 51 -9.42 -2.19 -0.75
N LEU A 52 -8.68 -1.26 -1.36
CA LEU A 52 -8.28 0.02 -0.75
C LEU A 52 -9.36 1.12 -0.73
N ARG A 53 -10.49 0.91 -1.42
CA ARG A 53 -11.56 1.89 -1.61
C ARG A 53 -12.91 1.27 -1.27
N GLY A 54 -13.61 0.69 -2.24
CA GLY A 54 -14.89 0.04 -2.00
C GLY A 54 -14.79 -1.42 -1.53
N LEU A 55 -15.73 -1.83 -0.66
CA LEU A 55 -15.95 -3.24 -0.31
C LEU A 55 -16.41 -4.08 -1.53
N VAL A 56 -17.17 -3.44 -2.42
CA VAL A 56 -17.89 -4.05 -3.56
C VAL A 56 -17.24 -3.69 -4.91
N GLU A 57 -16.30 -2.74 -4.93
CA GLU A 57 -15.83 -2.07 -6.14
C GLU A 57 -15.01 -3.00 -7.05
N THR A 58 -15.40 -3.05 -8.33
CA THR A 58 -14.55 -3.54 -9.43
C THR A 58 -13.46 -2.51 -9.67
N ASP A 59 -12.38 -2.59 -8.91
CA ASP A 59 -11.28 -1.62 -9.02
C ASP A 59 -10.52 -1.85 -10.34
N ASP A 60 -10.69 -0.96 -11.32
CA ASP A 60 -9.99 -1.00 -12.61
C ASP A 60 -8.48 -0.72 -12.49
N ARG A 61 -7.98 -0.43 -11.28
CA ARG A 61 -6.56 -0.19 -11.02
C ARG A 61 -5.70 -1.44 -11.22
N VAL A 62 -4.40 -1.14 -11.29
CA VAL A 62 -3.34 -2.07 -11.67
C VAL A 62 -2.96 -3.05 -10.54
N GLY A 63 -3.25 -2.70 -9.30
CA GLY A 63 -2.87 -3.41 -8.07
C GLY A 63 -2.52 -2.40 -6.97
N ALA A 64 -1.90 -2.87 -5.90
CA ALA A 64 -1.49 -2.05 -4.76
C ALA A 64 -0.15 -2.52 -4.15
N TYR A 65 0.46 -1.63 -3.35
CA TYR A 65 1.76 -1.86 -2.72
C TYR A 65 1.86 -1.16 -1.36
N TYR A 66 2.78 -1.64 -0.52
CA TYR A 66 3.10 -1.06 0.79
C TYR A 66 4.59 -0.73 0.93
N PHE A 67 4.87 0.37 1.62
CA PHE A 67 6.18 0.80 2.08
C PHE A 67 6.25 0.78 3.62
N PRO A 68 7.38 0.41 4.23
CA PRO A 68 7.56 0.56 5.67
C PRO A 68 7.53 2.04 6.05
N PHE A 69 6.61 2.44 6.94
CA PHE A 69 6.43 3.83 7.38
C PHE A 69 7.71 4.46 7.98
N THR A 70 8.61 3.64 8.55
CA THR A 70 9.92 4.09 9.06
C THR A 70 10.96 4.37 7.98
N GLN A 71 10.71 3.96 6.74
CA GLN A 71 11.52 4.28 5.56
C GLN A 71 10.89 5.40 4.72
N GLU A 72 9.56 5.44 4.64
CA GLU A 72 8.79 6.47 3.92
C GLU A 72 7.73 7.07 4.85
N ILE A 73 8.10 8.16 5.55
CA ILE A 73 7.19 8.89 6.44
C ILE A 73 6.27 9.78 5.59
N TRP A 74 4.96 9.55 5.68
CA TRP A 74 3.93 10.34 5.01
C TRP A 74 3.19 11.25 6.00
N GLY A 75 2.89 12.49 5.60
CA GLY A 75 2.27 13.49 6.47
C GLY A 75 0.79 13.24 6.81
N GLY A 76 0.13 12.32 6.09
CA GLY A 76 -1.23 11.87 6.39
C GLY A 76 -1.21 10.47 7.00
N VAL A 77 -1.70 10.33 8.24
CA VAL A 77 -1.83 9.04 8.95
C VAL A 77 -3.31 8.80 9.27
N SER A 78 -3.77 7.56 9.07
CA SER A 78 -5.09 7.11 9.50
C SER A 78 -4.95 5.99 10.53
N PHE A 79 -5.64 6.13 11.67
CA PHE A 79 -5.61 5.16 12.76
C PHE A 79 -6.82 4.25 12.73
N VAL A 80 -6.59 2.93 12.75
CA VAL A 80 -7.64 1.90 12.92
C VAL A 80 -7.47 1.29 14.30
N ILE A 81 -8.52 1.37 15.13
CA ILE A 81 -8.45 1.05 16.56
C ILE A 81 -9.39 -0.11 16.87
N ARG A 82 -8.85 -1.22 17.38
CA ARG A 82 -9.62 -2.38 17.83
C ARG A 82 -10.02 -2.19 19.30
N ALA A 83 -11.25 -1.76 19.53
CA ALA A 83 -11.82 -1.70 20.88
C ALA A 83 -12.24 -3.10 21.36
N ALA A 84 -12.09 -3.37 22.66
CA ALA A 84 -12.68 -4.52 23.36
C ALA A 84 -14.02 -4.18 24.04
N THR A 85 -14.40 -2.90 24.02
CA THR A 85 -15.62 -2.30 24.57
C THR A 85 -16.34 -1.53 23.47
N ASP A 86 -17.42 -0.82 23.79
CA ASP A 86 -17.98 0.19 22.88
C ASP A 86 -16.89 1.17 22.40
N PRO A 87 -16.66 1.32 21.09
CA PRO A 87 -15.67 2.26 20.56
C PRO A 87 -16.11 3.73 20.68
N HIS A 88 -17.41 4.04 20.79
CA HIS A 88 -17.87 5.42 20.91
C HIS A 88 -17.36 6.09 22.20
N GLY A 89 -17.34 5.34 23.32
CA GLY A 89 -16.74 5.78 24.57
C GLY A 89 -15.23 6.11 24.52
N LEU A 90 -14.49 5.62 23.51
CA LEU A 90 -13.05 5.90 23.35
C LEU A 90 -12.77 7.21 22.61
N ILE A 91 -13.69 7.67 21.74
CA ILE A 91 -13.50 8.82 20.86
C ILE A 91 -13.07 10.11 21.61
N PRO A 92 -13.66 10.48 22.77
CA PRO A 92 -13.29 11.71 23.47
C PRO A 92 -11.86 11.68 24.01
N SER A 93 -11.38 10.51 24.48
CA SER A 93 -10.01 10.35 24.95
C SER A 93 -9.02 10.37 23.79
N LEU A 94 -9.31 9.62 22.72
CA LEU A 94 -8.47 9.58 21.51
C LEU A 94 -8.29 10.96 20.88
N ARG A 95 -9.34 11.80 20.87
CA ARG A 95 -9.24 13.19 20.37
C ARG A 95 -8.37 14.09 21.26
N ARG A 96 -8.19 13.79 22.54
CA ARG A 96 -7.36 14.60 23.44
C ARG A 96 -5.87 14.35 23.21
N GLU A 97 -5.48 13.10 22.96
CA GLU A 97 -4.07 12.72 22.80
C GLU A 97 -3.51 12.97 21.38
N ILE A 98 -4.32 13.49 20.46
CA ILE A 98 -3.98 13.72 19.04
C ILE A 98 -4.11 15.21 18.63
N ALA A 99 -4.67 16.06 19.50
CA ALA A 99 -4.98 17.47 19.22
C ALA A 99 -3.96 18.47 19.82
#